data_AF-A0A495ZGZ3-F1
#
_entry.id   AF-A0A495ZGZ3-F1
#
_cell.length_a   1.000
_cell.length_b   1.000
_cell.length_c   1.000
_cell.angle_alpha   90.00
_cell.angle_beta   90.00
_cell.angle_gamma   90.00
#
_symmetry.space_group_name_H-M   'P 1'
#
loop_
_entity.id
_entity.type
_entity.pdbx_description
1 polymer ?
#
loop_
_entity_poly.entity_id
_entity_poly.type
_entity_poly.pdbx_seq_one_letter_code
_entity_poly.pdbx_strand_id
1 'polypeptide(L)'
;MKQMLMWMAASLTVFLVGLGCSSTHQLATETIYDAKVQIEAAKTSDAQNLAPQELADAEQMLGRSEEMLNEGKETEAYRLGMRAQLKARIAAALAVANQLEAKASSTEEELELKLKAAAAAHRDLEQAEQELEELQSTPEE
;
A
#
# COMPACT_ATOMS: atom_id res chain seq x y z
N MET A 1 21.71 -25.80 58.89
CA MET A 1 21.93 -24.79 57.82
C MET A 1 22.06 -25.39 56.42
N LYS A 2 22.76 -26.52 56.20
CA LYS A 2 22.88 -27.13 54.85
C LYS A 2 21.56 -27.60 54.22
N GLN A 3 20.61 -28.10 55.00
CA GLN A 3 19.30 -28.57 54.50
C GLN A 3 18.35 -27.45 54.04
N MET A 4 18.45 -26.24 54.60
CA MET A 4 17.62 -25.10 54.19
C MET A 4 18.08 -24.50 52.86
N LEU A 5 19.39 -24.48 52.57
CA LEU A 5 19.90 -24.04 51.26
C LEU A 5 19.48 -24.99 50.12
N MET A 6 19.36 -26.28 50.42
CA MET A 6 19.04 -27.29 49.41
C MET A 6 17.57 -27.21 48.94
N TRP A 7 16.66 -26.75 49.80
CA TRP A 7 15.24 -26.53 49.44
C TRP A 7 15.01 -25.23 48.67
N MET A 8 15.80 -24.18 48.91
CA MET A 8 15.72 -22.94 48.10
C MET A 8 16.26 -23.13 46.68
N ALA A 9 17.30 -23.94 46.49
CA ALA A 9 17.86 -24.22 45.17
C ALA A 9 16.89 -25.00 44.27
N ALA A 10 16.15 -25.95 44.84
CA ALA A 10 15.16 -26.76 44.10
C ALA A 10 13.92 -25.96 43.67
N SER A 11 13.52 -24.94 44.46
CA SER A 11 12.38 -24.07 44.11
C SER A 11 12.73 -23.10 42.96
N LEU A 12 13.99 -22.66 42.87
CA LEU A 12 14.45 -21.71 41.86
C LEU A 12 14.52 -22.32 40.45
N THR A 13 14.71 -23.64 40.34
CA THR A 13 14.82 -24.32 39.03
C THR A 13 13.46 -24.51 38.36
N VAL A 14 12.36 -24.60 39.12
CA VAL A 14 11.00 -24.74 38.59
C VAL A 14 10.46 -23.42 38.02
N PHE A 15 10.90 -22.28 38.56
CA PHE A 15 10.43 -20.96 38.11
C PHE A 15 10.96 -20.56 36.71
N LEU A 16 12.11 -21.11 36.29
CA LEU A 16 12.75 -20.76 35.01
C LEU A 16 12.16 -21.49 33.79
N VAL A 17 11.43 -22.59 33.99
CA VAL A 17 10.79 -23.34 32.89
C VAL A 17 9.46 -22.70 32.44
N GLY A 18 8.89 -21.79 33.25
CA GLY A 18 7.64 -21.08 32.93
C GLY A 18 7.78 -19.84 32.06
N LEU A 19 8.99 -19.35 31.78
CA LEU A 19 9.22 -18.09 31.04
C LEU A 19 9.27 -18.26 29.51
N GLY A 20 9.14 -19.48 28.99
CA GLY A 20 9.29 -19.79 27.56
C GLY A 20 8.01 -19.73 26.71
N CYS A 21 6.83 -19.50 27.29
CA CYS A 21 5.54 -19.54 26.58
C CYS A 21 4.93 -18.16 26.25
N SER A 22 5.56 -17.03 26.58
CA SER A 22 4.93 -15.70 26.40
C SER A 22 5.40 -14.90 25.18
N SER A 23 6.57 -15.21 24.60
CA SER A 23 7.16 -14.38 23.55
C SER A 23 6.53 -14.60 22.17
N THR A 24 6.19 -15.84 21.82
CA THR A 24 5.61 -16.19 20.51
C THR A 24 4.16 -15.76 20.39
N HIS A 25 3.39 -15.87 21.47
CA HIS A 25 2.01 -15.40 21.54
C HIS A 25 1.91 -13.90 21.31
N GLN A 26 2.75 -13.13 22.02
CA GLN A 26 2.78 -11.68 21.91
C GLN A 26 3.20 -11.26 20.50
N LEU A 27 4.23 -11.90 19.93
CA LEU A 27 4.70 -11.61 18.58
C LEU A 27 3.62 -11.87 17.52
N ALA A 28 2.89 -12.99 17.62
CA ALA A 28 1.77 -13.30 16.73
C ALA A 28 0.64 -12.26 16.87
N THR A 29 0.31 -11.86 18.10
CA THR A 29 -0.73 -10.87 18.39
C THR A 29 -0.39 -9.49 17.80
N GLU A 30 0.84 -9.02 18.01
CA GLU A 30 1.32 -7.75 17.46
C GLU A 30 1.30 -7.79 15.92
N THR A 31 1.72 -8.90 15.32
CA THR A 31 1.72 -9.06 13.87
C THR A 31 0.31 -9.07 13.27
N ILE A 32 -0.65 -9.71 13.94
CA ILE A 32 -2.07 -9.69 13.54
C ILE A 32 -2.62 -8.27 13.62
N TYR A 33 -2.29 -7.53 14.68
CA TYR A 33 -2.66 -6.13 14.82
C TYR A 33 -2.08 -5.27 13.68
N ASP A 34 -0.79 -5.41 13.38
CA ASP A 34 -0.15 -4.70 12.28
C ASP A 34 -0.79 -5.03 10.93
N ALA A 35 -1.14 -6.30 10.69
CA ALA A 35 -1.85 -6.72 9.49
C ALA A 35 -3.21 -6.03 9.36
N LYS A 36 -3.99 -5.90 10.45
CA LYS A 36 -5.26 -5.15 10.45
C LYS A 36 -5.05 -3.69 10.08
N VAL A 37 -4.07 -3.04 10.69
CA VAL A 37 -3.74 -1.63 10.39
C VAL A 37 -3.39 -1.47 8.90
N GLN A 38 -2.60 -2.38 8.33
CA GLN A 38 -2.24 -2.32 6.91
C GLN A 38 -3.43 -2.60 5.98
N ILE A 39 -4.36 -3.48 6.36
CA ILE A 39 -5.59 -3.72 5.58
C ILE A 39 -6.45 -2.45 5.55
N GLU A 40 -6.61 -1.76 6.67
CA GLU A 40 -7.36 -0.50 6.70
C GLU A 40 -6.65 0.63 5.91
N ALA A 41 -5.31 0.67 5.95
CA ALA A 41 -4.54 1.58 5.10
C ALA A 41 -4.74 1.28 3.60
N ALA A 42 -4.80 0.00 3.22
CA ALA A 42 -5.08 -0.42 1.85
C ALA A 42 -6.49 -0.01 1.41
N LYS A 43 -7.50 -0.21 2.26
CA LYS A 43 -8.88 0.27 2.00
C LYS A 43 -8.94 1.79 1.83
N THR A 44 -8.24 2.53 2.68
CA THR A 44 -8.13 4.00 2.58
C THR A 44 -7.49 4.44 1.25
N SER A 45 -6.64 3.60 0.66
CA SER A 45 -6.04 3.82 -0.66
C SER A 45 -6.93 3.39 -1.83
N ASP A 46 -8.19 3.02 -1.56
CA ASP A 46 -9.15 2.47 -2.53
C ASP A 46 -8.75 1.13 -3.16
N ALA A 47 -7.94 0.34 -2.44
CA ALA A 47 -7.53 -1.00 -2.91
C ALA A 47 -8.72 -1.95 -3.14
N GLN A 48 -9.87 -1.69 -2.51
CA GLN A 48 -11.10 -2.45 -2.76
C GLN A 48 -11.56 -2.41 -4.22
N ASN A 49 -11.26 -1.32 -4.95
CA ASN A 49 -11.63 -1.17 -6.35
C ASN A 49 -10.44 -1.40 -7.28
N LEU A 50 -9.25 -0.98 -6.85
CA LEU A 50 -8.05 -0.94 -7.69
C LEU A 50 -7.12 -2.15 -7.54
N ALA A 51 -7.21 -2.87 -6.42
CA ALA A 51 -6.45 -4.09 -6.14
C ALA A 51 -7.27 -5.10 -5.31
N PRO A 52 -8.49 -5.46 -5.77
CA PRO A 52 -9.45 -6.23 -4.98
C PRO A 52 -8.93 -7.62 -4.60
N GLN A 53 -8.16 -8.26 -5.49
CA GLN A 53 -7.64 -9.61 -5.25
C GLN A 53 -6.60 -9.60 -4.12
N GLU A 54 -5.66 -8.66 -4.14
CA GLU A 54 -4.62 -8.56 -3.13
C GLU A 54 -5.18 -8.19 -1.75
N LEU A 55 -6.21 -7.33 -1.72
CA LEU A 55 -6.92 -7.00 -0.49
C LEU A 55 -7.68 -8.22 0.06
N ALA A 56 -8.42 -8.94 -0.80
CA ALA A 56 -9.15 -10.14 -0.39
C ALA A 56 -8.21 -11.25 0.12
N ASP A 57 -7.07 -11.47 -0.55
CA ASP A 57 -6.03 -12.39 -0.10
C ASP A 57 -5.51 -12.00 1.29
N ALA A 58 -5.27 -10.71 1.54
CA ALA A 58 -4.79 -10.20 2.83
C ALA A 58 -5.81 -10.46 3.94
N GLU A 59 -7.08 -10.15 3.71
CA GLU A 59 -8.17 -10.36 4.67
C GLU A 59 -8.37 -11.85 4.98
N GLN A 60 -8.32 -12.71 3.96
CA GLN A 60 -8.40 -14.15 4.14
C GLN A 60 -7.23 -14.70 4.97
N MET A 61 -6.01 -14.25 4.70
CA MET A 61 -4.82 -14.67 5.45
C MET A 61 -4.87 -14.17 6.90
N LEU A 62 -5.38 -12.97 7.13
CA LEU A 62 -5.61 -12.43 8.47
C LEU A 62 -6.61 -13.29 9.24
N GLY A 63 -7.77 -13.60 8.66
CA GLY A 63 -8.78 -14.44 9.32
C GLY A 63 -8.20 -15.80 9.72
N ARG A 64 -7.44 -16.46 8.82
CA ARG A 64 -6.74 -17.72 9.14
C ARG A 64 -5.65 -17.55 10.21
N SER A 65 -4.96 -16.41 10.22
CA SER A 65 -3.95 -16.11 11.25
C SER A 65 -4.59 -16.03 12.64
N GLU A 66 -5.75 -15.38 12.76
CA GLU A 66 -6.52 -15.28 14.01
C GLU A 66 -7.04 -16.65 14.47
N GLU A 67 -7.55 -17.47 13.55
CA GLU A 67 -7.94 -18.85 13.84
C GLU A 67 -6.78 -19.66 14.42
N MET A 68 -5.60 -19.60 13.78
CA MET A 68 -4.41 -20.32 14.25
C MET A 68 -3.95 -19.83 15.63
N LEU A 69 -4.04 -18.53 15.92
CA LEU A 69 -3.69 -18.00 17.24
C LEU A 69 -4.64 -18.54 18.32
N ASN A 70 -5.94 -18.57 18.03
CA ASN A 70 -6.96 -19.11 18.93
C ASN A 70 -6.79 -20.62 19.17
N GLU A 71 -6.27 -21.36 18.18
CA GLU A 71 -5.92 -22.78 18.30
C GLU A 71 -4.58 -23.03 19.05
N GLY A 72 -3.87 -21.99 19.48
CA GLY A 72 -2.56 -22.09 20.12
C GLY A 72 -1.40 -22.36 19.16
N LYS A 73 -1.63 -22.24 17.84
CA LYS A 73 -0.63 -22.41 16.77
C LYS A 73 0.06 -21.08 16.48
N GLU A 74 0.80 -20.58 17.46
CA GLU A 74 1.33 -19.21 17.47
C GLU A 74 2.32 -18.93 16.34
N THR A 75 3.16 -19.91 15.97
CA THR A 75 4.14 -19.74 14.89
C THR A 75 3.46 -19.66 13.53
N GLU A 76 2.45 -20.50 13.30
CA GLU A 76 1.62 -20.48 12.09
C GLU A 76 0.82 -19.18 11.99
N ALA A 77 0.23 -18.74 13.11
CA ALA A 77 -0.46 -17.46 13.22
C ALA A 77 0.46 -16.30 12.85
N TYR A 78 1.65 -16.22 13.46
CA TYR A 78 2.65 -15.20 13.16
C TYR A 78 3.02 -15.17 11.66
N ARG A 79 3.32 -16.34 11.06
CA ARG A 79 3.70 -16.42 9.64
C ARG A 79 2.57 -16.02 8.70
N LEU A 80 1.33 -16.38 9.02
CA LEU A 80 0.16 -15.96 8.24
C LEU A 80 -0.11 -14.47 8.41
N GLY A 81 0.01 -13.92 9.63
CA GLY A 81 -0.16 -12.50 9.90
C GLY A 81 0.84 -11.64 9.12
N MET A 82 2.12 -12.04 9.10
CA MET A 82 3.15 -11.39 8.28
C MET A 82 2.80 -11.39 6.79
N ARG A 83 2.25 -12.50 6.28
CA ARG A 83 1.83 -12.59 4.86
C ARG A 83 0.62 -11.70 4.57
N ALA A 84 -0.36 -11.68 5.47
CA ALA A 84 -1.51 -10.78 5.38
C ALA A 84 -1.07 -9.31 5.35
N GLN A 85 -0.17 -8.93 6.26
CA GLN A 85 0.41 -7.58 6.32
C GLN A 85 1.10 -7.20 5.00
N LEU A 86 1.94 -8.08 4.45
CA LEU A 86 2.64 -7.83 3.18
C LEU A 86 1.66 -7.71 2.00
N LYS A 87 0.66 -8.60 1.93
CA LYS A 87 -0.38 -8.55 0.89
C LYS A 87 -1.19 -7.25 0.95
N ALA A 88 -1.55 -6.78 2.14
CA ALA A 88 -2.23 -5.50 2.31
C ALA A 88 -1.37 -4.32 1.82
N ARG A 89 -0.07 -4.32 2.11
CA ARG A 89 0.85 -3.29 1.61
C ARG A 89 0.99 -3.30 0.09
N ILE A 90 0.99 -4.48 -0.52
CA ILE A 90 0.98 -4.63 -1.98
C ILE A 90 -0.33 -4.07 -2.55
N ALA A 91 -1.47 -4.40 -1.96
CA ALA A 91 -2.78 -3.89 -2.39
C ALA A 91 -2.82 -2.35 -2.34
N ALA A 92 -2.33 -1.75 -1.24
CA ALA A 92 -2.23 -0.30 -1.12
C ALA A 92 -1.32 0.32 -2.20
N ALA A 93 -0.15 -0.27 -2.43
CA ALA A 93 0.79 0.23 -3.44
C ALA A 93 0.24 0.15 -4.87
N LEU A 94 -0.45 -0.94 -5.21
CA LEU A 94 -1.13 -1.09 -6.50
C LEU A 94 -2.24 -0.05 -6.67
N ALA A 95 -3.02 0.20 -5.63
CA ALA A 95 -4.09 1.20 -5.67
C ALA A 95 -3.51 2.61 -5.92
N VAL A 96 -2.44 2.98 -5.22
CA VAL A 96 -1.74 4.25 -5.45
C VAL A 96 -1.14 4.33 -6.87
N ALA A 97 -0.52 3.25 -7.36
CA ALA A 97 0.04 3.21 -8.70
C ALA A 97 -1.03 3.44 -9.78
N ASN A 98 -2.16 2.73 -9.71
CA ASN A 98 -3.29 2.91 -10.63
C ASN A 98 -3.83 4.36 -10.62
N GLN A 99 -3.93 4.98 -9.44
CA GLN A 99 -4.37 6.38 -9.34
C GLN A 99 -3.38 7.35 -10.01
N LEU A 100 -2.08 7.10 -9.87
CA LEU A 100 -1.04 7.91 -10.50
C LEU A 100 -1.04 7.74 -12.01
N GLU A 101 -1.22 6.52 -12.50
CA GLU A 101 -1.35 6.23 -13.94
C GLU A 101 -2.59 6.93 -14.54
N ALA A 102 -3.73 6.86 -13.86
CA ALA A 102 -4.94 7.56 -14.30
C ALA A 102 -4.73 9.09 -14.40
N LYS A 103 -4.06 9.69 -13.41
CA LYS A 103 -3.73 11.12 -13.42
C LYS A 103 -2.72 11.49 -14.51
N ALA A 104 -1.74 10.62 -14.76
CA ALA A 104 -0.77 10.82 -15.82
C ALA A 104 -1.47 10.82 -17.19
N SER A 105 -2.35 9.85 -17.43
CA SER A 105 -3.13 9.76 -18.66
C SER A 105 -4.03 10.99 -18.87
N SER A 106 -4.74 11.45 -17.84
CA SER A 106 -5.58 12.66 -17.97
C SER A 106 -4.75 13.93 -18.25
N THR A 107 -3.55 14.01 -17.67
CA THR A 107 -2.64 15.14 -17.89
C THR A 107 -2.07 15.12 -19.31
N GLU A 108 -1.76 13.94 -19.84
CA GLU A 108 -1.29 13.76 -21.22
C GLU A 108 -2.37 14.19 -22.23
N GLU A 109 -3.62 13.78 -22.02
CA GLU A 109 -4.76 14.21 -22.84
C GLU A 109 -4.95 15.74 -22.83
N GLU A 110 -4.89 16.36 -21.64
CA GLU A 110 -4.99 17.83 -21.53
C GLU A 110 -3.83 18.54 -22.24
N LEU A 111 -2.62 18.01 -22.12
CA LEU A 111 -1.45 18.54 -22.81
C LEU A 111 -1.59 18.43 -24.32
N GLU A 112 -2.05 17.29 -24.83
CA GLU A 112 -2.28 17.09 -26.27
C GLU A 112 -3.30 18.09 -26.82
N LEU A 113 -4.39 18.34 -26.08
CA LEU A 113 -5.39 19.36 -26.45
C LEU A 113 -4.78 20.76 -26.49
N LYS A 114 -3.97 21.13 -25.50
CA LYS A 114 -3.29 22.44 -25.48
C LYS A 114 -2.29 22.58 -26.62
N LEU A 115 -1.57 21.52 -26.96
CA LEU A 115 -0.64 21.52 -28.09
C LEU A 115 -1.38 21.69 -29.42
N LYS A 116 -2.52 21.01 -29.63
CA LYS A 116 -3.37 21.19 -30.82
C LYS A 116 -3.91 22.62 -30.92
N ALA A 117 -4.38 23.19 -29.81
CA ALA A 117 -4.86 24.57 -29.78
C ALA A 117 -3.75 25.59 -30.10
N ALA A 118 -2.56 25.40 -29.53
CA ALA A 118 -1.40 26.24 -29.80
C ALA A 118 -0.97 26.15 -31.29
N ALA A 119 -0.96 24.95 -31.87
CA ALA A 119 -0.65 24.75 -33.28
C ALA A 119 -1.70 25.34 -34.23
N ALA A 120 -2.97 25.37 -33.84
CA ALA A 120 -4.01 26.08 -34.58
C ALA A 120 -3.79 27.59 -34.53
N ALA A 121 -3.62 28.15 -33.34
CA ALA A 121 -3.37 29.59 -33.16
C ALA A 121 -2.12 30.08 -33.89
N HIS A 122 -1.06 29.28 -33.94
CA HIS A 122 0.15 29.60 -34.71
C HIS A 122 -0.14 29.70 -36.22
N ARG A 123 -0.90 28.74 -36.78
CA ARG A 123 -1.27 28.77 -38.20
C ARG A 123 -2.17 29.95 -38.53
N ASP A 124 -3.11 30.27 -37.66
CA ASP A 124 -3.99 31.43 -37.84
C ASP A 124 -3.18 32.75 -37.83
N LEU A 125 -2.15 32.83 -36.98
CA LEU A 125 -1.24 33.96 -36.94
C LEU A 125 -0.38 34.06 -38.20
N GLU A 126 0.20 32.95 -38.68
CA GLU A 126 0.94 32.92 -39.95
C GLU A 126 0.07 33.34 -41.14
N GLN A 127 -1.20 32.93 -41.17
CA GLN A 127 -2.16 33.35 -42.20
C GLN A 127 -2.45 34.85 -42.11
N ALA A 128 -2.70 35.38 -40.92
CA ALA A 128 -2.94 36.81 -40.72
C ALA A 128 -1.72 37.66 -41.10
N GLU A 129 -0.50 37.18 -40.84
CA GLU A 129 0.74 37.84 -41.28
C GLU A 129 0.85 37.86 -42.81
N GLN A 130 0.55 36.75 -43.49
CA GLN A 130 0.54 36.69 -44.95
C GLN A 130 -0.50 37.64 -45.57
N GLU A 131 -1.73 37.65 -45.05
CA GLU A 131 -2.78 38.58 -45.51
C GLU A 131 -2.37 40.05 -45.33
N LEU A 132 -1.70 40.38 -44.22
CA LEU A 132 -1.17 41.73 -43.98
C LEU A 132 -0.07 42.11 -44.97
N GLU A 133 0.85 41.20 -45.29
CA GLU A 133 1.90 41.43 -46.29
C GLU A 133 1.32 41.65 -47.69
N GLU A 134 0.31 40.86 -48.08
CA GLU A 134 -0.38 41.01 -49.36
C GLU A 134 -1.04 42.41 -49.49
N LEU A 135 -1.77 42.85 -48.46
CA LEU A 135 -2.41 44.16 -48.42
C LEU A 135 -1.39 45.31 -48.52
N GLN A 136 -0.23 45.19 -47.88
CA GLN A 136 0.82 46.21 -47.93
C GLN A 136 1.56 46.26 -49.28
N SER A 137 1.63 45.13 -49.99
CA SER A 137 2.32 45.02 -51.28
C SER A 137 1.46 45.46 -52.48
N THR A 138 0.17 45.73 -52.27
CA THR A 138 -0.75 46.19 -53.32
C THR A 138 -0.62 47.71 -53.48
N PRO A 139 -0.11 48.24 -54.61
CA PRO A 139 0.05 49.68 -54.80
C PRO A 139 -1.31 50.37 -54.95
N GLU A 140 -1.53 51.48 -54.24
CA GLU A 140 -2.67 52.38 -54.46
C GLU A 140 -2.59 52.96 -55.88
N GLU A 141 -3.50 52.52 -56.76
CA GLU A 141 -3.74 53.14 -58.09
C GLU A 141 -4.49 54.48 -57.99
#